data_AF-A0A6G1C4H1-F1
#
_entry.id   AF-A0A6G1C4H1-F1
#
_cell.length_a   1.000
_cell.length_b   1.000
_cell.length_c   1.000
_cell.angle_alpha   90.00
_cell.angle_beta   90.00
_cell.angle_gamma   90.00
#
_symmetry.space_group_name_H-M   'P 1'
#
loop_
_entity.id
_entity.type
_entity.pdbx_description
1 polymer ?
#
loop_
_entity_poly.entity_id
_entity_poly.type
_entity_poly.pdbx_seq_one_letter_code
_entity_poly.pdbx_strand_id
1 'polypeptide(L)'
;MASGYPTPATTFSRIGWYWRSLPPPPFAKAGYDGDGHGRRRRDYDITAYAVLDYTELLVTAHGAGTFSFDTEEGWWTKLGEWGMPFHGRGEFVDEHNLWFGLSSDT
;
A
#
# COMPACT_ATOMS: atom_id res chain seq x y z
N MET A 1 -31.57 35.55 -40.10
CA MET A 1 -31.22 34.11 -40.08
C MET A 1 -29.79 34.01 -40.61
N ALA A 2 -28.78 33.46 -39.94
CA ALA A 2 -28.69 32.55 -38.80
C ALA A 2 -27.60 33.01 -37.80
N SER A 3 -27.84 32.77 -36.50
CA SER A 3 -26.90 33.03 -35.41
C SER A 3 -25.88 31.89 -35.35
N GLY A 4 -24.59 32.21 -35.44
CA GLY A 4 -23.51 31.24 -35.24
C GLY A 4 -23.21 31.07 -33.76
N TYR A 5 -23.59 29.94 -33.18
CA TYR A 5 -23.12 29.55 -31.84
C TYR A 5 -21.75 28.89 -31.95
N PRO A 6 -20.77 29.25 -31.10
CA PRO A 6 -19.56 28.46 -30.98
C PRO A 6 -19.88 27.17 -30.23
N THR A 7 -19.54 26.03 -30.82
CA THR A 7 -19.55 24.73 -30.13
C THR A 7 -18.56 24.78 -28.97
N PRO A 8 -18.97 24.45 -27.72
CA PRO A 8 -18.00 24.27 -26.65
C PRO A 8 -17.12 23.09 -27.01
N ALA A 9 -15.81 23.32 -27.12
CA ALA A 9 -14.84 22.23 -27.14
C ALA A 9 -14.95 21.53 -25.79
N THR A 10 -15.68 20.42 -25.75
CA THR A 10 -15.66 19.51 -24.61
C THR A 10 -14.25 18.95 -24.54
N THR A 11 -13.42 19.56 -23.70
CA THR A 11 -12.17 18.96 -23.24
C THR A 11 -12.58 17.68 -22.51
N PHE A 12 -12.58 16.57 -23.23
CA PHE A 12 -12.58 15.25 -22.63
C PHE A 12 -11.31 15.17 -21.79
N SER A 13 -11.44 15.43 -20.49
CA SER A 13 -10.42 15.00 -19.55
C SER A 13 -10.22 13.51 -19.78
N ARG A 14 -8.99 13.09 -20.09
CA ARG A 14 -8.63 11.66 -20.07
C ARG A 14 -8.74 11.21 -18.62
N ILE A 15 -9.95 10.87 -18.19
CA ILE A 15 -10.20 10.17 -16.93
C ILE A 15 -9.69 8.75 -17.15
N GLY A 16 -8.37 8.59 -17.00
CA GLY A 16 -7.69 7.31 -17.06
C GLY A 16 -7.25 6.90 -15.66
N TRP A 17 -7.18 5.60 -15.43
CA TRP A 17 -6.56 5.04 -14.23
C TRP A 17 -5.05 5.28 -14.26
N TYR A 18 -4.50 5.74 -13.13
CA TYR A 18 -3.06 5.86 -12.95
C TYR A 18 -2.68 5.35 -11.56
N TRP A 19 -1.50 4.73 -11.47
CA TRP A 19 -0.93 4.31 -10.21
C TRP A 19 -0.48 5.54 -9.40
N ARG A 20 -0.83 5.57 -8.12
CA ARG A 20 -0.27 6.54 -7.17
C ARG A 20 0.66 5.79 -6.22
N SER A 21 1.87 6.30 -6.07
CA SER A 21 2.76 5.84 -5.02
C SER A 21 2.22 6.27 -3.66
N LEU A 22 2.20 5.33 -2.72
CA LEU A 22 1.91 5.63 -1.32
C LEU A 22 3.03 6.51 -0.74
N PRO A 23 2.74 7.35 0.27
CA PRO A 23 3.79 8.00 1.03
C PRO A 23 4.72 6.93 1.64
N PRO A 24 6.02 7.22 1.80
CA PRO A 24 6.97 6.24 2.31
C PRO A 24 6.56 5.82 3.73
N PRO A 25 6.52 4.51 4.01
CA PRO A 25 6.16 4.03 5.33
C PRO A 25 7.23 4.40 6.38
N PRO A 26 6.87 4.53 7.66
CA PRO A 26 7.79 4.97 8.72
C PRO A 26 9.06 4.11 8.84
N PHE A 27 8.95 2.83 8.51
CA PHE A 27 10.07 1.88 8.53
C PHE A 27 11.08 2.09 7.40
N ALA A 28 10.71 2.75 6.31
CA ALA A 28 11.60 3.00 5.18
C ALA A 28 12.65 4.08 5.48
N LYS A 29 12.49 4.87 6.55
CA LYS A 29 13.43 5.96 6.92
C LYS A 29 14.88 5.50 7.10
N ALA A 30 15.09 4.26 7.53
CA ALA A 30 16.43 3.69 7.67
C ALA A 30 17.15 3.37 6.33
N GLY A 31 16.49 3.54 5.18
CA GLY A 31 17.09 3.36 3.85
C GLY A 31 17.19 4.63 2.99
N TYR A 32 16.62 5.75 3.45
CA TYR A 32 16.68 7.05 2.75
C TYR A 32 17.80 7.96 3.28
N ASP A 33 18.16 7.79 4.56
CA ASP A 33 19.28 8.50 5.16
C ASP A 33 20.55 7.71 4.82
N GLY A 34 21.36 8.25 3.91
CA GLY A 34 22.59 7.62 3.42
C GLY A 34 23.70 7.55 4.47
N ASP A 35 23.47 6.93 5.62
CA ASP A 35 24.53 6.55 6.52
C ASP A 35 25.11 5.19 6.08
N GLY A 36 26.39 5.21 5.69
CA GLY A 36 27.12 4.07 5.13
C GLY A 36 27.34 2.90 6.10
N HIS A 37 26.46 2.69 7.08
CA HIS A 37 26.50 1.61 8.05
C HIS A 37 25.46 0.55 7.74
N GLY A 38 25.54 -0.04 6.55
CA GLY A 38 25.38 -1.48 6.32
C GLY A 38 24.24 -2.25 7.01
N ARG A 39 23.12 -1.63 7.41
CA ARG A 39 21.88 -2.38 7.65
C ARG A 39 21.47 -2.93 6.29
N ARG A 40 21.37 -4.26 6.22
CA ARG A 40 21.34 -4.95 4.93
C ARG A 40 20.10 -4.45 4.19
N ARG A 41 20.20 -4.26 2.87
CA ARG A 41 19.04 -3.84 2.03
C ARG A 41 17.75 -4.65 2.25
N ARG A 42 17.83 -5.82 2.89
CA ARG A 42 16.71 -6.70 3.25
C ARG A 42 16.02 -6.38 4.58
N ASP A 43 16.55 -5.45 5.38
CA ASP A 43 16.08 -5.18 6.74
C ASP A 43 14.71 -4.47 6.78
N TYR A 44 14.07 -4.25 5.64
CA TYR A 44 12.73 -3.65 5.51
C TYR A 44 11.95 -4.22 4.31
N ASP A 45 12.31 -5.42 3.83
CA ASP A 45 11.57 -6.09 2.76
C ASP A 45 10.13 -6.34 3.22
N ILE A 46 9.15 -6.00 2.38
CA ILE A 46 7.75 -6.34 2.64
C ILE A 46 7.63 -7.86 2.53
N THR A 47 7.30 -8.51 3.64
CA THR A 47 7.15 -9.96 3.72
C THR A 47 5.72 -10.40 3.51
N ALA A 48 4.75 -9.56 3.91
CA ALA A 48 3.34 -9.86 3.79
C ALA A 48 2.51 -8.58 3.67
N TYR A 49 1.35 -8.68 3.01
CA TYR A 49 0.39 -7.58 2.91
C TYR A 49 -1.05 -8.11 2.78
N ALA A 50 -2.03 -7.33 3.24
CA ALA A 50 -3.44 -7.66 3.14
C ALA A 50 -4.32 -6.40 3.14
N VAL A 51 -5.55 -6.52 2.62
CA VAL A 51 -6.57 -5.45 2.67
C VAL A 51 -7.67 -5.91 3.61
N LEU A 52 -8.01 -5.11 4.63
CA LEU A 52 -8.92 -5.51 5.70
C LEU A 52 -10.38 -5.08 5.45
N ASP A 53 -10.60 -3.84 5.04
CA ASP A 53 -11.93 -3.22 4.95
C ASP A 53 -12.06 -2.23 3.78
N TYR A 54 -11.32 -2.49 2.69
CA TYR A 54 -11.15 -1.64 1.50
C TYR A 54 -10.39 -0.32 1.73
N THR A 55 -10.39 0.20 2.96
CA THR A 55 -9.72 1.45 3.31
C THR A 55 -8.38 1.22 3.98
N GLU A 56 -8.20 0.08 4.66
CA GLU A 56 -7.00 -0.25 5.40
C GLU A 56 -6.15 -1.32 4.70
N LEU A 57 -4.91 -0.94 4.36
CA LEU A 57 -3.88 -1.84 3.85
C LEU A 57 -2.90 -2.18 4.97
N LEU A 58 -2.78 -3.45 5.31
CA LEU A 58 -1.78 -3.93 6.26
C LEU A 58 -0.53 -4.40 5.53
N VAL A 59 0.62 -4.07 6.10
CA VAL A 59 1.94 -4.41 5.57
C VAL A 59 2.85 -4.86 6.70
N THR A 60 3.39 -6.06 6.58
CA THR A 60 4.48 -6.54 7.43
C THR A 60 5.81 -6.32 6.71
N ALA A 61 6.74 -5.63 7.37
CA ALA A 61 8.11 -5.48 6.91
C ALA A 61 9.06 -6.25 7.83
N HIS A 62 9.97 -7.03 7.23
CA HIS A 62 11.00 -7.76 7.96
C HIS A 62 11.76 -6.80 8.89
N GLY A 63 11.99 -7.19 10.15
CA GLY A 63 12.75 -6.38 11.11
C GLY A 63 12.05 -5.11 11.65
N ALA A 64 10.89 -4.72 11.11
CA ALA A 64 10.16 -3.51 11.52
C ALA A 64 8.75 -3.77 12.07
N GLY A 65 8.18 -4.95 11.81
CA GLY A 65 6.86 -5.33 12.29
C GLY A 65 5.74 -5.02 11.29
N THR A 66 4.51 -4.89 11.81
CA THR A 66 3.30 -4.69 11.01
C THR A 66 2.75 -3.28 11.17
N PHE A 67 2.33 -2.73 10.04
CA PHE A 67 1.81 -1.37 9.88
C PHE A 67 0.48 -1.43 9.13
N SER A 68 -0.39 -0.46 9.37
CA SER A 68 -1.53 -0.18 8.51
C SER A 68 -1.36 1.14 7.78
N PHE A 69 -1.92 1.21 6.57
CA PHE A 69 -2.06 2.41 5.78
C PHE A 69 -3.54 2.68 5.56
N ASP A 70 -4.00 3.82 6.04
CA ASP A 70 -5.33 4.32 5.77
C ASP A 70 -5.32 5.01 4.40
N THR A 71 -6.11 4.49 3.47
CA THR A 71 -6.20 5.01 2.10
C THR A 71 -7.11 6.24 1.97
N GLU A 72 -7.99 6.50 2.93
CA GLU A 72 -8.80 7.71 2.99
C GLU A 72 -8.00 8.87 3.58
N GLU A 73 -7.34 8.62 4.71
CA GLU A 73 -6.57 9.62 5.44
C GLU A 73 -5.15 9.82 4.88
N GLY A 74 -4.57 8.77 4.29
CA GLY A 74 -3.30 8.83 3.60
C GLY A 74 -2.07 8.75 4.50
N TRP A 75 -2.17 8.13 5.68
CA TRP A 75 -1.05 7.98 6.62
C TRP A 75 -0.88 6.55 7.15
N TRP A 76 0.31 6.32 7.67
CA TRP A 76 0.75 5.03 8.21
C TRP A 76 0.67 4.99 9.73
N THR A 77 0.19 3.88 10.26
CA THR A 77 0.15 3.57 11.70
C THR A 77 0.91 2.29 11.99
N LYS A 78 1.73 2.25 13.05
CA LYS A 78 2.40 1.01 13.48
C LYS A 78 1.45 0.21 14.37
N LEU A 79 1.14 -1.02 13.98
CA LEU A 79 0.25 -1.92 14.73
C LEU A 79 1.03 -2.79 15.73
N GLY A 80 2.30 -3.09 15.46
CA GLY A 80 3.17 -3.79 16.42
C GLY A 80 4.42 -4.42 15.78
N GLU A 81 5.24 -5.07 16.61
CA GLU A 81 6.44 -5.80 16.17
C GLU A 81 6.15 -7.23 15.68
N TRP A 82 4.88 -7.63 15.61
CA TRP A 82 4.46 -8.94 15.14
C TRP A 82 4.46 -9.01 13.60
N GLY A 83 4.57 -10.21 13.05
CA GLY A 83 4.44 -10.48 11.62
C GLY A 83 3.20 -11.32 11.31
N MET A 84 2.67 -11.17 10.10
CA MET A 84 1.55 -12.00 9.63
C MET A 84 1.95 -13.49 9.57
N PRO A 85 0.99 -14.42 9.74
CA PRO A 85 1.26 -15.86 9.72
C PRO A 85 1.52 -16.44 8.33
N PHE A 86 1.73 -15.59 7.32
CA PHE A 86 1.94 -15.95 5.92
C PHE A 86 2.94 -14.99 5.25
N HIS A 87 3.36 -15.34 4.03
CA HIS A 87 4.16 -14.47 3.17
C HIS A 87 3.35 -14.08 1.93
N GLY A 88 3.63 -12.90 1.39
CA GLY A 88 2.93 -12.35 0.22
C GLY A 88 1.56 -11.79 0.56
N ARG A 89 0.62 -11.92 -0.38
CA ARG A 89 -0.74 -11.41 -0.20
C ARG A 89 -1.53 -12.33 0.73
N GLY A 90 -2.25 -11.75 1.67
CA GLY A 90 -3.29 -12.47 2.41
C GLY A 90 -4.63 -11.75 2.38
N GLU A 91 -5.65 -12.50 2.76
CA GLU A 91 -7.01 -12.01 2.93
C GLU A 91 -7.49 -12.37 4.33
N PHE A 92 -8.11 -11.39 4.99
CA PHE A 92 -8.75 -11.59 6.28
C PHE A 92 -10.21 -11.97 6.06
N VAL A 93 -10.66 -13.04 6.71
CA VAL A 93 -12.07 -13.47 6.68
C VAL A 93 -12.63 -13.31 8.07
N ASP A 94 -13.41 -12.25 8.26
CA ASP A 94 -13.96 -11.86 9.56
C ASP A 94 -14.88 -12.95 10.13
N GLU A 95 -15.68 -13.61 9.29
CA GLU A 95 -16.60 -14.67 9.72
C GLU A 95 -15.89 -15.84 10.40
N HIS A 96 -14.60 -16.02 10.11
CA HIS A 96 -13.79 -17.14 10.62
C HIS A 96 -12.65 -16.66 11.52
N ASN A 97 -12.43 -15.34 11.64
CA ASN A 97 -11.30 -14.71 12.32
C ASN A 97 -9.95 -15.35 11.92
N LEU A 98 -9.77 -15.61 10.63
CA LEU A 98 -8.62 -16.32 10.07
C LEU A 98 -8.00 -15.56 8.90
N TRP A 99 -6.69 -15.74 8.76
CA TRP A 99 -5.89 -15.22 7.67
C TRP A 99 -5.64 -16.31 6.62
N PHE A 100 -5.93 -16.01 5.36
CA PHE A 100 -5.59 -16.87 4.23
C PHE A 100 -4.42 -16.24 3.46
N GLY A 101 -3.26 -16.88 3.52
CA GLY A 101 -2.12 -16.51 2.68
C GLY A 101 -2.25 -17.09 1.28
N LEU A 102 -2.18 -16.24 0.26
CA LEU A 102 -2.10 -16.65 -1.13
C LEU A 102 -0.63 -16.89 -1.49
N SER A 103 -0.19 -18.15 -1.42
CA SER A 103 1.11 -18.52 -1.97
C SER A 103 1.02 -18.41 -3.50
N SER A 104 1.98 -17.73 -4.11
CA SER A 104 2.22 -17.94 -5.53
C SER A 104 2.72 -19.37 -5.69
N ASP A 105 2.04 -20.18 -6.49
CA ASP A 105 2.65 -21.41 -6.99
C ASP A 105 3.80 -20.97 -7.92
N THR A 106 4.95 -21.61 -7.75
CA THR A 106 6.28 -21.21 -8.27
C THR A 106 6.34 -20.86 -9.75
#